data_AF-A0A1F6TUQ8-F1
#
_entry.id   AF-A0A1F6TUQ8-F1
#
_cell.length_a   1.000
_cell.length_b   1.000
_cell.length_c   1.000
_cell.angle_alpha   90.00
_cell.angle_beta   90.00
_cell.angle_gamma   90.00
#
_symmetry.space_group_name_H-M   'P 1'
#
loop_
_entity.id
_entity.type
_entity.pdbx_description
1 polymer ?
#
loop_
_entity_poly.entity_id
_entity_poly.type
_entity_poly.pdbx_seq_one_letter_code
_entity_poly.pdbx_strand_id
1 'polypeptide(L)'
;MLFFDPHREAERRQSQLAQAQPKEEREKRLFCAACKQPVTHQDERIAVAGGHEHRCANPHGLSFRIGCFRDAAGCAAVGAATIEYTWFQGYAWRIAVCAHCRAHLGWRFEADAERFHGLIVDRLTSIGPARGS
;
A
#
# COMPACT_ATOMS: atom_id res chain seq x y z
N MET A 1 -13.18 -56.85 1.48
CA MET A 1 -13.08 -56.15 0.19
C MET A 1 -13.59 -54.74 0.40
N LEU A 2 -12.75 -53.74 0.21
CA LEU A 2 -13.12 -52.33 0.39
C LEU A 2 -14.03 -51.94 -0.79
N PHE A 3 -15.29 -51.63 -0.49
CA PHE A 3 -16.29 -51.23 -1.48
C PHE A 3 -15.97 -49.81 -1.95
N PHE A 4 -15.31 -49.72 -3.10
CA PHE A 4 -15.19 -48.49 -3.88
C PHE A 4 -16.57 -48.19 -4.48
N ASP A 5 -17.23 -47.17 -3.95
CA ASP A 5 -18.53 -46.68 -4.44
C ASP A 5 -18.30 -45.36 -5.20
N PRO A 6 -18.15 -45.41 -6.53
CA PRO A 6 -17.80 -44.26 -7.35
C PRO A 6 -18.88 -43.18 -7.37
N HIS A 7 -20.13 -43.53 -7.06
CA HIS A 7 -21.23 -42.56 -6.98
C HIS A 7 -21.10 -41.68 -5.73
N ARG A 8 -20.79 -42.29 -4.57
CA ARG A 8 -20.51 -41.55 -3.33
C ARG A 8 -19.30 -40.64 -3.42
N GLU A 9 -18.30 -41.02 -4.21
CA GLU A 9 -17.11 -40.17 -4.44
C GLU A 9 -17.41 -38.98 -5.36
N ALA A 10 -18.23 -39.19 -6.40
CA ALA A 10 -18.69 -38.13 -7.29
C ALA A 10 -19.54 -37.10 -6.52
N GLU A 11 -20.49 -37.57 -5.70
CA GLU A 11 -21.31 -36.71 -4.85
C GLU A 11 -20.47 -35.90 -3.84
N ARG A 12 -19.43 -36.50 -3.26
CA ARG A 12 -18.47 -35.79 -2.39
C ARG A 12 -17.67 -34.72 -3.15
N ARG A 13 -17.20 -35.02 -4.36
CA ARG A 13 -16.50 -34.03 -5.19
C ARG A 13 -17.41 -32.89 -5.58
N GLN A 14 -18.66 -33.19 -5.93
CA GLN A 14 -19.64 -32.19 -6.35
C GLN A 14 -20.08 -31.30 -5.18
N SER A 15 -20.24 -31.88 -3.99
CA SER A 15 -20.51 -31.13 -2.76
C SER A 15 -19.30 -30.32 -2.28
N GLN A 16 -18.06 -30.79 -2.49
CA GLN A 16 -16.84 -30.01 -2.23
C GLN A 16 -16.66 -28.83 -3.19
N LEU A 17 -16.96 -29.02 -4.48
CA LEU A 17 -16.91 -27.94 -5.48
C LEU A 17 -18.00 -26.88 -5.25
N ALA A 18 -19.19 -27.30 -4.80
CA ALA A 18 -20.29 -26.39 -4.47
C ALA A 18 -20.08 -25.60 -3.16
N GLN A 19 -19.19 -26.07 -2.28
CA GLN A 19 -18.83 -25.41 -1.01
C GLN A 19 -17.65 -24.44 -1.13
N ALA A 20 -17.02 -24.32 -2.30
CA ALA A 20 -15.98 -23.33 -2.54
C ALA A 20 -16.59 -21.93 -2.69
N GLN A 21 -16.96 -21.31 -1.57
CA GLN A 21 -17.30 -19.89 -1.57
C GLN A 21 -16.05 -19.06 -1.88
N PRO A 22 -16.15 -17.99 -2.69
CA PRO A 22 -15.05 -17.05 -2.87
C PRO A 22 -14.69 -16.50 -1.49
N LYS A 23 -13.45 -16.74 -1.05
CA LYS A 23 -12.90 -16.12 0.14
C LYS A 23 -12.96 -14.61 -0.07
N GLU A 24 -13.80 -13.90 0.69
CA GLU A 24 -13.87 -12.43 0.62
C GLU A 24 -12.43 -11.88 0.65
N GLU A 25 -12.01 -11.24 -0.44
CA GLU A 25 -10.69 -10.64 -0.52
C GLU A 25 -10.63 -9.54 0.54
N ARG A 26 -9.76 -9.71 1.53
CA ARG A 26 -9.55 -8.70 2.59
C ARG A 26 -9.29 -7.36 1.91
N GLU A 27 -9.93 -6.30 2.40
CA GLU A 27 -9.69 -4.93 1.96
C GLU A 27 -8.18 -4.65 1.91
N LYS A 28 -7.67 -4.43 0.69
CA LYS A 28 -6.25 -4.22 0.44
C LYS A 28 -5.91 -2.73 0.32
N ARG A 29 -6.90 -1.82 0.31
CA ARG A 29 -6.65 -0.37 0.31
C ARG A 29 -6.02 0.10 1.60
N LEU A 30 -5.15 1.09 1.46
CA LEU A 30 -4.59 1.88 2.55
C LEU A 30 -5.18 3.29 2.46
N PHE A 31 -5.57 3.82 3.60
CA PHE A 31 -6.26 5.08 3.77
C PHE A 31 -5.40 6.05 4.57
N CYS A 32 -5.67 7.34 4.42
CA CYS A 32 -5.09 8.38 5.24
C CYS A 32 -5.53 8.17 6.69
N ALA A 33 -4.58 8.06 7.62
CA ALA A 33 -4.92 7.85 9.03
C ALA A 33 -5.76 9.00 9.61
N ALA A 34 -5.58 10.23 9.09
CA ALA A 34 -6.25 11.44 9.58
C ALA A 34 -7.70 11.59 9.07
N CYS A 35 -7.97 11.35 7.78
CA CYS A 35 -9.31 11.59 7.19
C CYS A 35 -9.99 10.35 6.60
N LYS A 36 -9.34 9.19 6.65
CA LYS A 36 -9.83 7.91 6.11
C LYS A 36 -10.10 7.88 4.60
N GLN A 37 -9.71 8.91 3.84
CA GLN A 37 -9.77 8.84 2.38
C GLN A 37 -8.73 7.86 1.82
N PRO A 38 -9.04 7.13 0.72
CA PRO A 38 -8.10 6.21 0.08
C PRO A 38 -6.80 6.91 -0.33
N VAL A 39 -5.66 6.24 -0.12
CA VAL A 39 -4.32 6.75 -0.47
C VAL A 39 -3.65 5.88 -1.52
N THR A 40 -3.56 4.57 -1.26
CA THR A 40 -2.88 3.58 -2.12
C THR A 40 -3.43 2.18 -1.83
N HIS A 41 -2.83 1.14 -2.40
CA HIS A 41 -3.17 -0.26 -2.21
C HIS A 41 -1.97 -1.06 -1.69
N GLN A 42 -2.23 -2.16 -0.98
CA GLN A 42 -1.17 -3.08 -0.56
C GLN A 42 -0.45 -3.74 -1.75
N ASP A 43 -1.12 -3.89 -2.90
CA ASP A 43 -0.51 -4.45 -4.11
C ASP A 43 0.41 -3.43 -4.83
N GLU A 44 0.36 -2.14 -4.45
CA GLU A 44 1.29 -1.12 -4.97
C GLU A 44 2.65 -1.16 -4.27
N ARG A 45 2.83 -1.99 -3.24
CA ARG A 45 4.11 -2.11 -2.53
C ARG A 45 5.21 -2.58 -3.48
N ILE A 46 6.32 -1.86 -3.50
CA ILE A 46 7.51 -2.20 -4.28
C ILE A 46 8.75 -2.23 -3.39
N ALA A 47 9.76 -2.97 -3.80
CA ALA A 47 11.09 -2.90 -3.23
C ALA A 47 11.90 -1.82 -3.95
N VAL A 48 12.48 -0.89 -3.19
CA VAL A 48 13.42 0.13 -3.66
C VAL A 48 14.68 -0.01 -2.81
N ALA A 49 15.86 0.02 -3.45
CA ALA A 49 17.14 -0.21 -2.76
C ALA A 49 17.15 -1.50 -1.90
N GLY A 50 16.55 -2.58 -2.42
CA GLY A 50 16.53 -3.90 -1.77
C GLY A 50 15.43 -4.10 -0.72
N GLY A 51 14.57 -3.11 -0.46
CA GLY A 51 13.52 -3.23 0.56
C GLY A 51 12.26 -2.42 0.28
N HIS A 52 11.13 -2.90 0.78
CA HIS A 52 9.88 -2.13 0.73
C HIS A 52 9.82 -1.06 1.83
N GLU A 53 10.29 -1.40 3.02
CA GLU A 53 10.25 -0.53 4.19
C GLU A 53 11.66 -0.07 4.58
N HIS A 54 11.78 1.22 4.89
CA HIS A 54 13.03 1.87 5.27
C HIS A 54 12.84 2.69 6.54
N ARG A 55 13.85 2.72 7.40
CA ARG A 55 13.91 3.68 8.50
C ARG A 55 14.83 4.82 8.09
N CYS A 56 14.28 6.01 7.98
CA CYS A 56 15.01 7.17 7.47
C CYS A 56 14.97 8.31 8.48
N ALA A 57 16.09 9.01 8.65
CA ALA A 57 16.18 10.18 9.50
C ALA A 57 16.37 11.44 8.64
N ASN A 58 15.65 12.51 8.95
CA ASN A 58 15.89 13.81 8.33
C ASN A 58 17.04 14.55 9.07
N PRO A 59 17.61 15.62 8.48
CA PRO A 59 18.70 16.40 9.09
C PRO A 59 18.36 17.05 10.43
N HIS A 60 17.07 17.19 10.75
CA HIS A 60 16.59 17.72 12.02
C HIS A 60 16.43 16.63 13.09
N GLY A 61 16.87 15.39 12.83
CA GLY A 61 16.84 14.28 13.78
C GLY A 61 15.50 13.54 13.87
N LEU A 62 14.51 13.88 13.02
CA LEU A 62 13.24 13.16 12.98
C LEU A 62 13.37 11.86 12.19
N SER A 63 13.01 10.74 12.81
CA SER A 63 13.02 9.42 12.18
C SER A 63 11.63 8.99 11.73
N PHE A 64 11.56 8.40 10.54
CA PHE A 64 10.33 7.92 9.91
C PHE A 64 10.47 6.47 9.45
N ARG A 65 9.38 5.71 9.54
CA ARG A 65 9.23 4.41 8.89
C ARG A 65 8.53 4.63 7.55
N ILE A 66 9.22 4.36 6.46
CA ILE A 66 8.80 4.68 5.10
C ILE A 66 8.49 3.40 4.35
N GLY A 67 7.26 3.25 3.86
CA GLY A 67 6.89 2.20 2.91
C GLY A 67 6.94 2.72 1.48
N CYS A 68 7.50 1.94 0.56
CA CYS A 68 7.64 2.30 -0.85
C CYS A 68 6.49 1.75 -1.70
N PHE A 69 5.76 2.64 -2.38
CA PHE A 69 4.62 2.30 -3.22
C PHE A 69 4.83 2.82 -4.64
N ARG A 70 4.52 1.99 -5.64
CA ARG A 70 4.60 2.35 -7.05
C ARG A 70 3.64 3.51 -7.35
N ASP A 71 2.36 3.34 -7.02
CA ASP A 71 1.37 4.41 -7.11
C ASP A 71 0.69 4.75 -5.77
N ALA A 72 0.28 6.00 -5.63
CA ALA A 72 -0.48 6.51 -4.49
C ALA A 72 -1.41 7.66 -4.95
N ALA A 73 -2.40 7.32 -5.78
CA ALA A 73 -3.33 8.28 -6.39
C ALA A 73 -4.06 9.20 -5.38
N GLY A 74 -4.19 8.81 -4.11
CA GLY A 74 -4.77 9.67 -3.06
C GLY A 74 -3.81 10.71 -2.47
N CYS A 75 -2.59 10.81 -3.00
CA CYS A 75 -1.59 11.83 -2.66
C CYS A 75 -1.51 12.93 -3.71
N ALA A 76 -1.16 14.13 -3.26
CA ALA A 76 -0.74 15.25 -4.10
C ALA A 76 0.71 15.64 -3.75
N ALA A 77 1.55 15.87 -4.76
CA ALA A 77 2.90 16.37 -4.56
C ALA A 77 2.92 17.91 -4.46
N VAL A 78 3.71 18.45 -3.53
CA VAL A 78 3.74 19.87 -3.19
C VAL A 78 5.18 20.37 -3.20
N GLY A 79 5.38 21.62 -3.68
CA GLY A 79 6.69 22.25 -3.77
C GLY A 79 7.49 21.84 -5.01
N ALA A 80 8.71 22.36 -5.14
CA ALA A 80 9.66 21.94 -6.17
C ALA A 80 10.32 20.60 -5.80
N ALA A 81 10.73 19.82 -6.80
CA ALA A 81 11.52 18.62 -6.57
C ALA A 81 12.95 19.02 -6.17
N THR A 82 13.54 18.31 -5.20
CA THR A 82 14.92 18.53 -4.76
C THR A 82 15.62 17.21 -4.46
N ILE A 83 16.93 17.14 -4.68
CA ILE A 83 17.78 16.01 -4.28
C ILE A 83 18.36 16.18 -2.87
N GLU A 84 18.12 17.32 -2.23
CA GLU A 84 18.68 17.66 -0.93
C GLU A 84 18.27 16.62 0.12
N TYR A 85 19.25 16.00 0.78
CA TYR A 85 19.03 14.95 1.78
C TYR A 85 18.13 13.79 1.31
N THR A 86 18.15 13.47 0.01
CA THR A 86 17.40 12.32 -0.49
C THR A 86 17.88 11.02 0.17
N TRP A 87 16.94 10.18 0.58
CA TRP A 87 17.25 8.85 1.12
C TRP A 87 17.44 7.80 0.03
N PHE A 88 16.93 8.06 -1.17
CA PHE A 88 17.01 7.16 -2.31
C PHE A 88 17.90 7.80 -3.37
N GLN A 89 19.14 7.30 -3.46
CA GLN A 89 20.15 7.83 -4.37
C GLN A 89 19.62 7.85 -5.82
N GLY A 90 19.82 8.99 -6.50
CA GLY A 90 19.34 9.20 -7.87
C GLY A 90 17.93 9.78 -7.99
N TYR A 91 17.17 9.88 -6.88
CA TYR A 91 15.82 10.44 -6.90
C TYR A 91 15.77 11.82 -6.26
N ALA A 92 15.14 12.77 -6.95
CA ALA A 92 14.64 13.99 -6.34
C ALA A 92 13.31 13.70 -5.65
N TRP A 93 12.96 14.47 -4.62
CA TRP A 93 11.72 14.29 -3.88
C TRP A 93 10.90 15.57 -3.76
N ARG A 94 9.60 15.38 -3.61
CA ARG A 94 8.60 16.41 -3.28
C ARG A 94 7.79 15.94 -2.08
N ILE A 95 7.26 16.86 -1.29
CA ILE A 95 6.37 16.51 -0.19
C ILE A 95 5.09 15.92 -0.78
N ALA A 96 4.70 14.73 -0.34
CA ALA A 96 3.42 14.11 -0.67
C ALA A 96 2.44 14.32 0.49
N VAL A 97 1.31 14.97 0.20
CA VAL A 97 0.23 15.20 1.15
C VAL A 97 -1.02 14.45 0.74
N CYS A 98 -1.90 14.15 1.68
CA CYS A 98 -3.24 13.65 1.35
C CYS A 98 -3.94 14.65 0.42
N ALA A 99 -4.45 14.17 -0.72
CA ALA A 99 -5.14 15.02 -1.68
C ALA A 99 -6.39 15.66 -1.08
N HIS A 100 -7.01 15.02 -0.08
CA HIS A 100 -8.21 15.51 0.59
C HIS A 100 -7.92 16.45 1.76
N CYS A 101 -7.25 15.97 2.82
CA CYS A 101 -7.07 16.76 4.05
C CYS A 101 -5.72 17.47 4.16
N ARG A 102 -4.84 17.35 3.16
CA ARG A 102 -3.50 17.97 3.10
C ARG A 102 -2.53 17.55 4.21
N ALA A 103 -2.88 16.55 5.04
CA ALA A 103 -1.95 15.95 5.98
C ALA A 103 -0.70 15.44 5.24
N HIS A 104 0.49 15.72 5.76
CA HIS A 104 1.75 15.21 5.21
C HIS A 104 1.77 13.68 5.33
N LEU A 105 1.78 12.97 4.19
CA LEU A 105 1.78 11.50 4.16
C LEU A 105 3.15 10.91 3.82
N GLY A 106 4.05 11.70 3.25
CA GLY A 106 5.43 11.30 2.99
C GLY A 106 6.00 12.09 1.83
N TRP A 107 6.65 11.39 0.90
CA TRP A 107 7.35 12.00 -0.22
C TRP A 107 7.07 11.26 -1.52
N ARG A 108 7.04 12.00 -2.63
CA ARG A 108 7.06 11.45 -3.98
C ARG A 108 8.48 11.58 -4.51
N PHE A 109 9.08 10.47 -4.90
CA PHE A 109 10.42 10.36 -5.45
C PHE A 109 10.33 10.25 -6.97
N GLU A 110 11.16 11.00 -7.69
CA GLU A 110 11.13 11.14 -9.14
C GLU A 110 12.57 11.11 -9.69
N ALA A 111 12.80 10.30 -10.72
CA ALA A 111 14.07 10.19 -11.46
C ALA A 111 13.77 9.85 -12.93
N ASP A 112 14.20 10.68 -13.88
CA ASP A 112 13.91 10.52 -15.31
C ASP A 112 12.43 10.14 -15.61
N ALA A 113 12.19 8.90 -16.03
CA ALA A 113 10.85 8.37 -16.32
C ALA A 113 10.24 7.56 -15.15
N GLU A 114 10.99 7.33 -14.08
CA GLU A 114 10.60 6.56 -12.91
C GLU A 114 10.06 7.46 -11.80
N ARG A 115 9.08 6.93 -11.07
CA ARG A 115 8.55 7.57 -9.88
C ARG A 115 8.01 6.53 -8.90
N PHE A 116 8.04 6.88 -7.62
CA PHE A 116 7.36 6.13 -6.57
C PHE A 116 7.03 7.05 -5.39
N HIS A 117 6.34 6.50 -4.40
CA HIS A 117 5.98 7.20 -3.17
C HIS A 117 6.62 6.52 -1.97
N GLY A 118 7.37 7.27 -1.18
CA GLY A 118 7.78 6.86 0.16
C GLY A 118 6.82 7.44 1.19
N LEU A 119 5.87 6.63 1.65
CA LEU A 119 4.83 7.06 2.58
C LEU A 119 5.17 6.66 4.03
N ILE A 120 4.89 7.55 4.97
CA ILE A 120 5.08 7.33 6.40
C ILE A 120 4.04 6.30 6.85
N VAL A 121 4.49 5.09 7.20
CA VAL A 121 3.63 3.95 7.53
C VAL A 121 2.66 4.29 8.65
N ASP A 122 3.12 5.01 9.67
CA ASP A 122 2.31 5.41 10.84
C ASP A 122 1.22 6.43 10.50
N ARG A 123 1.22 6.99 9.28
CA ARG A 123 0.18 7.93 8.78
C ARG A 123 -0.79 7.27 7.79
N LEU A 124 -0.67 5.95 7.61
CA LEU A 124 -1.59 5.13 6.83
C LEU A 124 -2.38 4.19 7.75
N THR A 125 -3.54 3.74 7.29
CA THR A 125 -4.37 2.76 8.01
C THR A 125 -5.08 1.84 7.02
N SER A 126 -5.38 0.61 7.41
CA SER A 126 -6.28 -0.28 6.66
C SER A 126 -7.76 -0.05 6.97
N ILE A 127 -8.06 0.84 7.93
CA ILE A 127 -9.42 1.17 8.33
C ILE A 127 -9.91 2.31 7.42
N GLY A 128 -10.80 1.97 6.49
CA GLY A 128 -11.46 2.93 5.61
C GLY A 128 -12.52 3.79 6.32
N PRO A 129 -13.23 4.64 5.58
CA PRO A 129 -14.38 5.35 6.13
C PRO A 129 -15.44 4.33 6.54
N ALA A 130 -16.26 4.66 7.55
CA ALA A 130 -17.39 3.82 7.93
C ALA A 130 -18.24 3.56 6.67
N ARG A 131 -18.45 2.30 6.32
CA ARG A 131 -19.43 1.96 5.27
C ARG A 131 -20.78 2.42 5.79
N GLY A 132 -21.42 3.33 5.06
CA GLY A 132 -22.60 4.06 5.52
C GLY A 132 -23.72 3.15 6.02
N SER A 133 -24.34 3.58 7.11
CA SER A 133 -25.67 3.18 7.57
C SER A 133 -26.76 3.53 6.56
#